data_AF-A0A927WXK1-F1
#
_entry.id   AF-A0A927WXK1-F1
#
_cell.length_a   1.000
_cell.length_b   1.000
_cell.length_c   1.000
_cell.angle_alpha   90.00
_cell.angle_beta   90.00
_cell.angle_gamma   90.00
#
_symmetry.space_group_name_H-M   'P 1'
#
loop_
_entity.id
_entity.type
_entity.pdbx_description
1 polymer ?
#
loop_
_entity_poly.entity_id
_entity_poly.type
_entity_poly.pdbx_seq_one_letter_code
_entity_poly.pdbx_strand_id
1 'polypeptide(L)'
;MDKVLEARKLFKVSNLLQIQKISHVGAYRINNNNSADEYIMYAWERLCELIDENNDDFEKEQCNNNFDIEFLKSSIEDIKKIMFLEPNQIIQKLREIFLKCGISFYLMKNFTGAPVQGYIRKNTRDGLSLYMTIRGSYADIFWFSLFHEIGHIINGDVKNNFIDYNTMPDEIEKRANEYAANCLISKKSYVEFIKTSNFDLESIIELANKNNVKPYICIGRLMKENYIKWNQYSSYRERYELIEN
;
A
#
# COMPACT_ATOMS: atom_id res chain seq x y z
N MET A 1 -20.06 30.05 -12.52
CA MET A 1 -21.11 29.39 -11.71
C MET A 1 -21.09 27.88 -11.96
N ASP A 2 -20.85 27.46 -13.21
CA ASP A 2 -20.87 26.06 -13.63
C ASP A 2 -19.81 25.17 -12.95
N LYS A 3 -18.56 25.63 -12.85
CA LYS A 3 -17.48 24.86 -12.18
C LYS A 3 -17.77 24.48 -10.72
N VAL A 4 -18.49 25.34 -9.99
CA VAL A 4 -18.86 25.06 -8.59
C VAL A 4 -19.96 24.01 -8.52
N LEU A 5 -20.94 24.05 -9.44
CA LEU A 5 -21.99 23.05 -9.53
C LEU A 5 -21.44 21.70 -10.01
N GLU A 6 -20.52 21.70 -10.96
CA GLU A 6 -19.79 20.51 -11.41
C GLU A 6 -18.99 19.89 -10.27
N ALA A 7 -18.21 20.69 -9.52
CA ALA A 7 -17.48 20.22 -8.35
C ALA A 7 -18.42 19.62 -7.30
N ARG A 8 -19.54 20.28 -6.99
CA ARG A 8 -20.56 19.75 -6.07
C ARG A 8 -21.15 18.42 -6.53
N LYS A 9 -21.42 18.26 -7.82
CA LYS A 9 -21.89 17.00 -8.41
C LYS A 9 -20.83 15.91 -8.31
N LEU A 10 -19.59 16.22 -8.70
CA LEU A 10 -18.46 15.30 -8.66
C LEU A 10 -18.22 14.77 -7.24
N PHE A 11 -18.19 15.69 -6.27
CA PHE A 11 -17.95 15.44 -4.85
C PHE A 11 -19.20 15.00 -4.07
N LYS A 12 -20.37 14.90 -4.72
CA LYS A 12 -21.66 14.55 -4.08
C LYS A 12 -21.98 15.37 -2.81
N VAL A 13 -21.59 16.66 -2.78
CA VAL A 13 -21.88 17.58 -1.67
C VAL A 13 -22.72 18.77 -2.13
N SER A 14 -23.67 19.19 -1.27
CA SER A 14 -24.48 20.38 -1.53
C SER A 14 -23.69 21.68 -1.34
N ASN A 15 -22.65 21.65 -0.49
CA ASN A 15 -21.77 22.77 -0.21
C ASN A 15 -20.33 22.28 -0.06
N LEU A 16 -19.41 22.82 -0.88
CA LEU A 16 -17.99 22.47 -0.84
C LEU A 16 -17.34 22.79 0.51
N LEU A 17 -17.81 23.82 1.24
CA LEU A 17 -17.31 24.13 2.59
C LEU A 17 -17.66 23.06 3.63
N GLN A 18 -18.60 22.16 3.33
CA GLN A 18 -18.90 21.02 4.21
C GLN A 18 -17.91 19.86 4.02
N ILE A 19 -17.05 19.89 3.00
CA ILE A 19 -16.04 18.84 2.81
C ILE A 19 -15.17 18.69 4.07
N GLN A 20 -14.75 19.76 4.73
CA GLN A 20 -13.99 19.68 5.99
C GLN A 20 -14.75 18.98 7.14
N LYS A 21 -16.10 19.04 7.11
CA LYS A 21 -16.95 18.41 8.12
C LYS A 21 -17.27 16.95 7.82
N ILE A 22 -17.13 16.55 6.55
CA ILE A 22 -17.43 15.21 6.05
C ILE A 22 -16.13 14.41 5.86
N SER A 23 -15.04 15.09 5.53
CA SER A 23 -13.75 14.50 5.22
C SER A 23 -13.26 13.69 6.40
N HIS A 24 -13.12 12.39 6.17
CA HIS A 24 -12.47 11.49 7.09
C HIS A 24 -10.97 11.59 6.83
N VAL A 25 -10.36 12.68 7.31
CA VAL A 25 -8.91 12.97 7.16
C VAL A 25 -8.04 11.80 7.64
N GLY A 26 -8.61 10.86 8.39
CA GLY A 26 -7.96 9.67 8.88
C GLY A 26 -7.85 8.48 7.97
N ALA A 27 -8.46 8.42 6.79
CA ALA A 27 -8.50 7.19 6.01
C ALA A 27 -7.15 6.72 5.38
N TYR A 28 -6.02 7.36 5.70
CA TYR A 28 -4.80 7.26 4.88
C TYR A 28 -3.50 7.12 5.64
N ARG A 29 -2.57 6.35 5.07
CA ARG A 29 -1.19 6.31 5.55
C ARG A 29 -0.36 7.47 4.98
N ILE A 30 -0.14 8.49 5.82
CA ILE A 30 0.58 9.73 5.50
C ILE A 30 2.06 9.59 5.86
N ASN A 31 2.96 10.02 4.97
CA ASN A 31 4.37 10.16 5.34
C ASN A 31 4.55 11.40 6.26
N ASN A 32 5.06 11.20 7.48
CA ASN A 32 5.07 12.12 8.65
C ASN A 32 5.59 13.57 8.46
N ASN A 33 5.94 14.01 7.25
CA ASN A 33 6.51 15.34 6.99
C ASN A 33 5.52 16.38 6.43
N ASN A 34 4.25 16.04 6.14
CA ASN A 34 3.27 17.00 5.61
C ASN A 34 1.87 16.75 6.20
N SER A 35 1.26 17.75 6.83
CA SER A 35 -0.18 17.75 7.10
C SER A 35 -0.92 17.78 5.75
N ALA A 36 -1.76 16.78 5.50
CA ALA A 36 -2.54 16.71 4.25
C ALA A 36 -3.71 17.70 4.29
N ASP A 37 -4.00 18.36 3.15
CA ASP A 37 -5.16 19.24 3.02
C ASP A 37 -6.44 18.40 2.89
N GLU A 38 -7.43 18.66 3.76
CA GLU A 38 -8.67 17.89 3.85
C GLU A 38 -9.47 17.85 2.52
N TYR A 39 -9.43 18.92 1.74
CA TYR A 39 -10.08 18.98 0.44
C TYR A 39 -9.36 18.10 -0.60
N ILE A 40 -8.04 18.08 -0.54
CA ILE A 40 -7.21 17.25 -1.43
C ILE A 40 -7.45 15.77 -1.11
N MET A 41 -7.51 15.43 0.18
CA MET A 41 -7.77 14.06 0.63
C MET A 41 -9.16 13.61 0.21
N TYR A 42 -10.19 14.41 0.49
CA TYR A 42 -11.56 14.10 0.08
C TYR A 42 -11.69 13.95 -1.44
N ALA A 43 -11.00 14.80 -2.22
CA ALA A 43 -11.01 14.70 -3.67
C ALA A 43 -10.38 13.39 -4.15
N TRP A 44 -9.30 12.95 -3.50
CA TRP A 44 -8.65 11.68 -3.79
C TRP A 44 -9.53 10.47 -3.44
N GLU A 45 -10.17 10.49 -2.26
CA GLU A 45 -11.20 9.53 -1.83
C GLU A 45 -12.28 9.38 -2.91
N ARG A 46 -12.84 10.50 -3.38
CA ARG A 46 -13.89 10.47 -4.39
C ARG A 46 -13.40 9.94 -5.75
N LEU A 47 -12.14 10.18 -6.11
CA LEU A 47 -11.55 9.57 -7.31
C LEU A 47 -11.42 8.05 -7.17
N CYS A 48 -10.99 7.55 -6.00
CA CYS A 48 -10.99 6.13 -5.70
C CYS A 48 -12.39 5.51 -5.83
N GLU A 49 -13.42 6.17 -5.28
CA GLU A 49 -14.81 5.72 -5.41
C GLU A 49 -15.29 5.69 -6.87
N LEU A 50 -14.95 6.72 -7.66
CA LEU A 50 -15.30 6.77 -9.08
C LEU A 50 -14.59 5.67 -9.88
N ILE A 51 -13.36 5.32 -9.50
CA ILE A 51 -12.61 4.22 -10.12
C ILE A 51 -13.29 2.89 -9.82
N ASP A 52 -13.71 2.66 -8.58
CA ASP A 52 -14.52 1.47 -8.22
C ASP A 52 -15.82 1.45 -9.03
N GLU A 53 -16.57 2.57 -9.04
CA GLU A 53 -17.86 2.71 -9.75
C GLU A 53 -17.72 2.42 -11.26
N ASN A 54 -16.61 2.81 -11.90
CA ASN A 54 -16.40 2.65 -13.35
C ASN A 54 -15.73 1.34 -13.77
N ASN A 55 -14.89 0.73 -12.92
CA ASN A 55 -14.23 -0.55 -13.23
C ASN A 55 -15.06 -1.77 -12.82
N ASP A 56 -16.23 -1.52 -12.24
CA ASP A 56 -17.14 -2.55 -11.72
C ASP A 56 -17.61 -3.52 -12.82
N ASP A 57 -17.61 -3.13 -14.09
CA ASP A 57 -18.06 -4.01 -15.18
C ASP A 57 -17.00 -5.01 -15.66
N PHE A 58 -15.70 -4.67 -15.63
CA PHE A 58 -14.61 -5.56 -16.07
C PHE A 58 -14.30 -6.65 -15.03
N GLU A 59 -14.41 -6.35 -13.74
CA GLU A 59 -14.10 -7.29 -12.66
C GLU A 59 -15.28 -8.22 -12.29
N LYS A 60 -16.53 -7.83 -12.60
CA LYS A 60 -17.74 -8.65 -12.35
C LYS A 60 -17.76 -9.97 -13.12
N GLU A 61 -17.13 -10.05 -14.29
CA GLU A 61 -17.11 -11.27 -15.09
C GLU A 61 -16.07 -12.30 -14.60
N GLN A 62 -15.10 -11.90 -13.75
CA GLN A 62 -13.92 -12.71 -13.45
C GLN A 62 -13.89 -13.42 -12.09
N CYS A 63 -14.73 -13.06 -11.09
CA CYS A 63 -14.75 -13.77 -9.81
C CYS A 63 -16.06 -13.64 -9.01
N ASN A 64 -16.36 -14.69 -8.22
CA ASN A 64 -17.48 -14.73 -7.28
C ASN A 64 -17.10 -13.92 -6.02
N ASN A 65 -17.70 -12.74 -5.91
CA ASN A 65 -17.32 -11.53 -5.16
C ASN A 65 -17.09 -11.56 -3.62
N ASN A 66 -16.89 -12.70 -2.96
CA ASN A 66 -16.67 -12.66 -1.50
C ASN A 66 -15.19 -12.51 -1.13
N PHE A 67 -14.88 -11.61 -0.19
CA PHE A 67 -13.54 -11.50 0.40
C PHE A 67 -13.13 -12.81 1.10
N ASP A 68 -12.00 -13.39 0.69
CA ASP A 68 -11.43 -14.62 1.26
C ASP A 68 -10.07 -14.33 1.93
N ILE A 69 -10.12 -14.18 3.24
CA ILE A 69 -8.93 -13.93 4.07
C ILE A 69 -7.99 -15.13 4.13
N GLU A 70 -8.48 -16.36 4.02
CA GLU A 70 -7.64 -17.56 4.08
C GLU A 70 -6.90 -17.77 2.76
N PHE A 71 -7.55 -17.45 1.63
CA PHE A 71 -6.90 -17.41 0.34
C PHE A 71 -5.83 -16.30 0.29
N LEU A 72 -6.09 -15.11 0.84
CA LEU A 72 -5.08 -14.05 0.97
C LEU A 72 -3.87 -14.53 1.77
N LYS A 73 -4.08 -15.14 2.95
CA LYS A 73 -3.01 -15.67 3.80
C LYS A 73 -2.17 -16.74 3.09
N SER A 74 -2.80 -17.62 2.32
CA SER A 74 -2.06 -18.64 1.55
C SER A 74 -1.32 -18.08 0.34
N SER A 75 -1.75 -16.93 -0.20
CA SER A 75 -1.14 -16.26 -1.36
C SER A 75 0.07 -15.37 -1.03
N ILE A 76 0.39 -15.16 0.25
CA ILE A 76 1.44 -14.21 0.70
C ILE A 76 2.81 -14.48 0.07
N GLU A 77 3.24 -15.74 0.02
CA GLU A 77 4.52 -16.10 -0.59
C GLU A 77 4.52 -15.90 -2.11
N ASP A 78 3.38 -16.05 -2.77
CA ASP A 78 3.25 -15.79 -4.20
C ASP A 78 3.24 -14.30 -4.50
N ILE A 79 2.57 -13.49 -3.67
CA ILE A 79 2.65 -12.01 -3.72
C ILE A 79 4.10 -11.56 -3.55
N LYS A 80 4.83 -12.18 -2.63
CA LYS A 80 6.25 -11.89 -2.40
C LYS A 80 7.11 -12.21 -3.63
N LYS A 81 6.90 -13.35 -4.30
CA LYS A 81 7.63 -13.71 -5.53
C LYS A 81 7.41 -12.73 -6.69
N ILE A 82 6.30 -12.00 -6.71
CA ILE A 82 6.04 -11.00 -7.76
C ILE A 82 7.13 -9.92 -7.82
N MET A 83 7.83 -9.63 -6.72
CA MET A 83 8.92 -8.64 -6.70
C MET A 83 10.13 -9.00 -7.59
N PHE A 84 10.19 -10.23 -8.07
CA PHE A 84 11.22 -10.71 -8.99
C PHE A 84 10.81 -10.64 -10.46
N LEU A 85 9.55 -10.29 -10.75
CA LEU A 85 9.09 -10.10 -12.12
C LEU A 85 9.57 -8.77 -12.68
N GLU A 86 9.49 -8.65 -14.01
CA GLU A 86 9.73 -7.38 -14.69
C GLU A 86 8.71 -6.32 -14.25
N PRO A 87 9.10 -5.04 -14.11
CA PRO A 87 8.22 -3.98 -13.62
C PRO A 87 6.84 -3.92 -14.28
N ASN A 88 6.77 -4.17 -15.59
CA ASN A 88 5.53 -4.15 -16.37
C ASN A 88 4.56 -5.27 -16.00
N GLN A 89 5.04 -6.38 -15.42
CA GLN A 89 4.24 -7.55 -15.06
C GLN A 89 3.77 -7.52 -13.59
N ILE A 90 4.46 -6.75 -12.74
CA ILE A 90 4.19 -6.70 -11.29
C ILE A 90 2.72 -6.37 -11.03
N ILE A 91 2.21 -5.29 -11.63
CA ILE A 91 0.85 -4.80 -11.35
C ILE A 91 -0.21 -5.76 -11.87
N GLN A 92 -0.01 -6.33 -13.06
CA GLN A 92 -0.92 -7.33 -13.60
C GLN A 92 -1.02 -8.54 -12.67
N LYS A 93 0.11 -9.08 -12.20
CA LYS A 93 0.12 -10.25 -11.31
C LYS A 93 -0.45 -9.95 -9.93
N LEU A 94 -0.21 -8.76 -9.38
CA LEU A 94 -0.86 -8.34 -8.14
C LEU A 94 -2.38 -8.31 -8.31
N ARG A 95 -2.89 -7.71 -9.39
CA ARG A 95 -4.33 -7.69 -9.70
C ARG A 95 -4.92 -9.09 -9.80
N GLU A 96 -4.27 -10.00 -10.52
CA GLU A 96 -4.74 -11.39 -10.66
C GLU A 96 -4.86 -12.12 -9.32
N ILE A 97 -3.88 -11.96 -8.41
CA ILE A 97 -3.90 -12.61 -7.10
C ILE A 97 -4.95 -11.95 -6.19
N PHE A 98 -4.94 -10.62 -6.08
CA PHE A 98 -5.87 -9.89 -5.22
C PHE A 98 -7.31 -10.10 -5.64
N LEU A 99 -7.61 -10.14 -6.94
CA LEU A 99 -8.97 -10.37 -7.43
C LEU A 99 -9.52 -11.72 -6.97
N LYS A 100 -8.68 -12.77 -6.94
CA LYS A 100 -9.05 -14.09 -6.40
C LYS A 100 -9.31 -14.07 -4.89
N CYS A 101 -8.74 -13.10 -4.17
CA CYS A 101 -9.00 -12.87 -2.74
C CYS A 101 -10.28 -12.06 -2.50
N GLY A 102 -10.98 -11.61 -3.55
CA GLY A 102 -12.06 -10.63 -3.43
C GLY A 102 -11.55 -9.20 -3.14
N ILE A 103 -10.31 -8.88 -3.56
CA ILE A 103 -9.68 -7.57 -3.40
C ILE A 103 -9.42 -6.94 -4.77
N SER A 104 -10.01 -5.78 -5.04
CA SER A 104 -9.71 -4.97 -6.22
C SER A 104 -8.44 -4.15 -5.97
N PHE A 105 -7.42 -4.32 -6.82
CA PHE A 105 -6.12 -3.66 -6.65
C PHE A 105 -5.87 -2.55 -7.67
N TYR A 106 -5.61 -1.34 -7.17
CA TYR A 106 -5.39 -0.15 -7.98
C TYR A 106 -4.04 0.50 -7.65
N LEU A 107 -3.23 0.71 -8.69
CA LEU A 107 -2.05 1.56 -8.60
C LEU A 107 -2.42 2.97 -9.07
N MET A 108 -2.35 3.93 -8.15
CA MET A 108 -2.73 5.32 -8.37
C MET A 108 -1.50 6.19 -8.63
N LYS A 109 -1.61 7.14 -9.57
CA LYS A 109 -0.65 8.24 -9.68
C LYS A 109 -0.72 9.06 -8.39
N ASN A 110 0.43 9.58 -7.97
CA ASN A 110 0.49 10.48 -6.82
C ASN A 110 -0.39 11.70 -7.10
N PHE A 111 -1.39 11.91 -6.26
CA PHE A 111 -2.20 13.10 -6.33
C PHE A 111 -1.45 14.25 -5.65
N THR A 112 -1.12 15.30 -6.42
CA THR A 112 -0.33 16.43 -5.92
C THR A 112 -0.99 16.99 -4.66
N GLY A 113 -0.24 17.04 -3.55
CA GLY A 113 -0.74 17.48 -2.25
C GLY A 113 -1.27 16.37 -1.34
N ALA A 114 -1.56 15.15 -1.83
CA ALA A 114 -1.98 14.00 -1.02
C ALA A 114 -0.76 13.12 -0.67
N PRO A 115 -0.32 13.05 0.60
CA PRO A 115 0.82 12.23 1.03
C PRO A 115 0.47 10.77 1.30
N VAL A 116 -0.45 10.19 0.53
CA VAL A 116 -0.97 8.83 0.74
C VAL A 116 -0.08 7.79 0.10
N GLN A 117 0.26 6.74 0.84
CA GLN A 117 0.96 5.56 0.30
C GLN A 117 0.03 4.36 0.07
N GLY A 118 -1.03 4.23 0.87
CA GLY A 118 -2.01 3.15 0.80
C GLY A 118 -3.38 3.60 1.31
N TYR A 119 -4.44 2.96 0.80
CA TYR A 119 -5.82 3.13 1.24
C TYR A 119 -6.59 1.84 1.03
N ILE A 120 -7.40 1.44 2.02
CA ILE A 120 -8.27 0.27 1.96
C ILE A 120 -9.69 0.68 2.29
N ARG A 121 -10.64 0.22 1.47
CA ARG A 121 -12.08 0.34 1.73
C ARG A 121 -12.83 -0.92 1.34
N LYS A 122 -14.05 -1.07 1.84
CA LYS A 122 -15.02 -2.02 1.29
C LYS A 122 -15.53 -1.50 -0.05
N ASN A 123 -15.59 -2.38 -1.04
CA ASN A 123 -16.14 -2.05 -2.34
C ASN A 123 -17.65 -2.38 -2.40
N THR A 124 -18.29 -2.06 -3.52
CA THR A 124 -19.73 -2.28 -3.76
C THR A 124 -20.12 -3.75 -3.90
N ARG A 125 -19.13 -4.66 -3.93
CA ARG A 125 -19.28 -6.09 -4.21
C ARG A 125 -19.03 -6.97 -2.98
N ASP A 126 -19.20 -6.45 -1.77
CA ASP A 126 -18.90 -7.17 -0.51
C ASP A 126 -17.43 -7.66 -0.39
N GLY A 127 -16.52 -7.09 -1.20
CA GLY A 127 -15.08 -7.27 -1.14
C GLY A 127 -14.34 -6.04 -0.61
N LEU A 128 -13.04 -5.96 -0.89
CA LEU A 128 -12.20 -4.80 -0.56
C LEU A 128 -11.62 -4.15 -1.82
N SER A 129 -11.39 -2.84 -1.78
CA SER A 129 -10.51 -2.14 -2.72
C SER A 129 -9.25 -1.71 -1.99
N LEU A 130 -8.10 -2.03 -2.57
CA LEU A 130 -6.76 -1.66 -2.10
C LEU A 130 -6.12 -0.74 -3.13
N TYR A 131 -5.83 0.50 -2.71
CA TYR A 131 -5.16 1.50 -3.53
C TYR A 131 -3.76 1.72 -3.02
N MET A 132 -2.78 1.69 -3.91
CA MET A 132 -1.39 1.99 -3.64
C MET A 132 -0.94 3.19 -4.46
N THR A 133 -0.03 4.00 -3.92
CA THR A 133 0.69 5.01 -4.70
C THR A 133 2.18 4.68 -4.78
N ILE A 134 2.89 5.30 -5.71
CA ILE A 134 4.35 5.15 -5.86
C ILE A 134 5.12 6.41 -5.43
N ARG A 135 4.58 7.20 -4.49
CA ARG A 135 5.18 8.47 -4.07
C ARG A 135 6.56 8.24 -3.44
N GLY A 136 7.60 8.83 -4.06
CA GLY A 136 8.99 8.65 -3.60
C GLY A 136 9.65 7.35 -4.08
N SER A 137 9.01 6.66 -5.03
CA SER A 137 9.44 5.63 -5.99
C SER A 137 10.38 4.51 -5.60
N TYR A 138 10.89 4.38 -4.37
CA TYR A 138 11.76 3.25 -4.07
C TYR A 138 10.98 1.95 -3.90
N ALA A 139 11.45 0.89 -4.57
CA ALA A 139 10.79 -0.43 -4.55
C ALA A 139 10.65 -0.98 -3.14
N ASP A 140 11.65 -0.80 -2.26
CA ASP A 140 11.58 -1.25 -0.87
C ASP A 140 10.45 -0.57 -0.07
N ILE A 141 10.19 0.70 -0.36
CA ILE A 141 9.09 1.44 0.27
C ILE A 141 7.77 0.89 -0.24
N PHE A 142 7.60 0.76 -1.57
CA PHE A 142 6.37 0.21 -2.16
C PHE A 142 6.01 -1.17 -1.60
N TRP A 143 6.97 -2.10 -1.57
CA TRP A 143 6.73 -3.44 -1.06
C TRP A 143 6.42 -3.44 0.43
N PHE A 144 7.15 -2.66 1.24
CA PHE A 144 6.83 -2.53 2.66
C PHE A 144 5.42 -1.97 2.87
N SER A 145 5.04 -0.93 2.12
CA SER A 145 3.70 -0.34 2.12
C SER A 145 2.64 -1.37 1.78
N LEU A 146 2.82 -2.14 0.69
CA LEU A 146 1.87 -3.15 0.26
C LEU A 146 1.65 -4.22 1.34
N PHE A 147 2.73 -4.76 1.91
CA PHE A 147 2.64 -5.77 2.96
C PHE A 147 2.09 -5.22 4.28
N HIS A 148 2.28 -3.92 4.55
CA HIS A 148 1.65 -3.23 5.66
C HIS A 148 0.12 -3.15 5.49
N GLU A 149 -0.35 -2.76 4.30
CA GLU A 149 -1.79 -2.76 4.00
C GLU A 149 -2.40 -4.17 4.07
N ILE A 150 -1.70 -5.18 3.55
CA ILE A 150 -2.09 -6.59 3.73
C ILE A 150 -2.17 -6.96 5.21
N GLY A 151 -1.23 -6.47 6.02
CA GLY A 151 -1.23 -6.66 7.47
C GLY A 151 -2.51 -6.15 8.12
N HIS A 152 -2.99 -4.96 7.74
CA HIS A 152 -4.27 -4.46 8.22
C HIS A 152 -5.46 -5.32 7.80
N ILE A 153 -5.48 -5.78 6.56
CA ILE A 153 -6.54 -6.67 6.05
C ILE A 153 -6.57 -7.97 6.87
N ILE A 154 -5.41 -8.59 7.09
CA ILE A 154 -5.28 -9.85 7.84
C ILE A 154 -5.63 -9.68 9.32
N ASN A 155 -5.30 -8.53 9.90
CA ASN A 155 -5.62 -8.19 11.28
C ASN A 155 -7.09 -7.84 11.50
N GLY A 156 -7.88 -7.69 10.44
CA GLY A 156 -9.29 -7.30 10.51
C GLY A 156 -9.49 -5.84 10.91
N ASP A 157 -8.55 -4.96 10.54
CA ASP A 157 -8.56 -3.56 10.96
C ASP A 157 -9.52 -2.69 10.13
N VAL A 158 -10.05 -3.20 9.02
CA VAL A 158 -11.06 -2.53 8.17
C VAL A 158 -12.40 -2.45 8.90
N LYS A 159 -12.70 -1.29 9.50
CA LYS A 159 -13.93 -1.03 10.27
C LYS A 159 -14.76 0.05 9.57
N ASN A 160 -16.09 0.02 9.68
CA ASN A 160 -16.95 1.07 9.11
C ASN A 160 -16.65 1.43 7.63
N ASN A 161 -16.40 0.39 6.82
CA ASN A 161 -16.13 0.46 5.37
C ASN A 161 -14.73 0.93 4.96
N PHE A 162 -13.82 1.35 5.85
CA PHE A 162 -12.45 1.73 5.48
C PHE A 162 -11.46 1.61 6.65
N ILE A 163 -10.19 1.93 6.43
CA ILE A 163 -9.19 2.03 7.50
C ILE A 163 -8.97 3.51 7.83
N ASP A 164 -9.21 3.90 9.08
CA ASP A 164 -8.94 5.25 9.59
C ASP A 164 -7.64 5.28 10.41
N TYR A 165 -6.50 5.47 9.73
CA TYR A 165 -5.14 5.62 10.26
C TYR A 165 -4.94 6.82 11.21
N ASN A 166 -5.70 7.94 11.11
CA ASN A 166 -5.50 9.05 12.07
C ASN A 166 -6.11 8.77 13.44
N THR A 167 -7.22 8.03 13.46
CA THR A 167 -7.89 7.62 14.72
C THR A 167 -7.48 6.23 15.17
N MET A 168 -6.63 5.57 14.38
CA MET A 168 -6.13 4.23 14.67
C MET A 168 -5.22 4.25 15.90
N PRO A 169 -5.44 3.35 16.88
CA PRO A 169 -4.51 3.17 17.98
C PRO A 169 -3.13 2.75 17.48
N ASP A 170 -2.07 3.32 18.05
CA ASP A 170 -0.67 3.02 17.71
C ASP A 170 -0.35 1.51 17.70
N GLU A 171 -1.02 0.72 18.55
CA GLU A 171 -0.85 -0.73 18.60
C GLU A 171 -1.29 -1.44 17.31
N ILE A 172 -2.33 -0.93 16.64
CA ILE A 172 -2.80 -1.51 15.37
C ILE A 172 -1.78 -1.23 14.26
N GLU A 173 -1.31 0.02 14.15
CA GLU A 173 -0.23 0.41 13.24
C GLU A 173 1.04 -0.41 13.48
N LYS A 174 1.40 -0.61 14.75
CA LYS A 174 2.55 -1.42 15.13
C LYS A 174 2.39 -2.87 14.69
N ARG A 175 1.20 -3.47 14.86
CA ARG A 175 0.93 -4.84 14.38
C ARG A 175 1.03 -4.95 12.86
N ALA A 176 0.52 -3.98 12.10
CA ALA A 176 0.64 -3.97 10.64
C ALA A 176 2.10 -3.81 10.17
N ASN A 177 2.86 -2.93 10.83
CA ASN A 177 4.30 -2.77 10.60
C ASN A 177 5.10 -4.04 10.93
N GLU A 178 4.80 -4.68 12.07
CA GLU A 178 5.43 -5.94 12.47
C GLU A 178 5.08 -7.07 11.50
N TYR A 179 3.83 -7.14 11.05
CA TYR A 179 3.41 -8.09 10.03
C TYR A 179 4.22 -7.91 8.74
N ALA A 180 4.26 -6.69 8.19
CA ALA A 180 5.00 -6.39 6.97
C ALA A 180 6.49 -6.73 7.08
N ALA A 181 7.12 -6.30 8.18
CA ALA A 181 8.53 -6.54 8.44
C ALA A 181 8.85 -8.04 8.50
N ASN A 182 8.00 -8.84 9.15
CA ASN A 182 8.22 -10.27 9.37
C ASN A 182 7.83 -11.14 8.17
N CYS A 183 6.87 -10.70 7.34
CA CYS A 183 6.55 -11.35 6.07
C CYS A 183 7.68 -11.18 5.05
N LEU A 184 8.22 -9.96 4.96
CA LEU A 184 9.33 -9.68 4.05
C LEU A 184 10.62 -10.36 4.53
N ILE A 185 10.99 -10.19 5.79
CA ILE A 185 12.19 -10.77 6.38
C ILE A 185 11.81 -11.45 7.69
N SER A 186 11.93 -12.77 7.73
CA SER A 186 11.58 -13.55 8.92
C SER A 186 12.32 -13.02 10.16
N LYS A 187 11.57 -12.84 11.26
CA LYS A 187 12.11 -12.31 12.53
C LYS A 187 13.36 -13.05 12.99
N LYS A 188 13.36 -14.39 12.87
CA LYS A 188 14.51 -15.24 13.23
C LYS A 188 15.73 -14.89 12.38
N SER A 189 15.61 -14.88 11.06
CA SER A 189 16.74 -14.60 10.17
C SER A 189 17.27 -13.18 10.36
N TYR A 190 16.38 -12.20 10.56
CA TYR A 190 16.80 -10.82 10.79
C TYR A 190 17.55 -10.65 12.12
N VAL A 191 17.05 -11.24 13.21
CA VAL A 191 17.73 -11.19 14.51
C VAL A 191 19.08 -11.89 14.48
N GLU A 192 19.19 -13.04 13.81
CA GLU A 192 20.48 -13.72 13.59
C GLU A 192 21.45 -12.83 12.80
N PHE A 193 20.99 -12.18 11.74
CA PHE A 193 21.79 -11.30 10.91
C PHE A 193 22.28 -10.05 11.65
N ILE A 194 21.42 -9.36 12.41
CA ILE A 194 21.85 -8.19 13.19
C ILE A 194 22.93 -8.57 14.23
N LYS A 195 22.86 -9.76 14.82
CA LYS A 195 23.85 -10.24 15.80
C LYS A 195 25.25 -10.42 15.20
N THR A 196 25.37 -10.74 13.91
CA THR A 196 26.69 -10.85 13.27
C THR A 196 27.38 -9.49 13.15
N SER A 197 26.59 -8.39 13.15
CA SER A 197 27.05 -7.02 12.91
C SER A 197 27.83 -6.85 11.59
N ASN A 198 27.68 -7.79 10.65
CA ASN A 198 28.26 -7.68 9.32
C ASN A 198 27.19 -7.17 8.33
N PHE A 199 27.31 -5.90 7.95
CA PHE A 199 26.40 -5.23 7.03
C PHE A 199 27.06 -4.92 5.67
N ASP A 200 28.02 -5.74 5.26
CA ASP A 200 28.51 -5.71 3.89
C ASP A 200 27.42 -6.15 2.90
N LEU A 201 27.63 -5.80 1.63
CA LEU A 201 26.64 -6.05 0.59
C LEU A 201 26.40 -7.55 0.36
N GLU A 202 27.45 -8.37 0.45
CA GLU A 202 27.36 -9.82 0.23
C GLU A 202 26.47 -10.47 1.29
N SER A 203 26.68 -10.14 2.57
CA SER A 203 25.86 -10.61 3.68
C SER A 203 24.40 -10.14 3.56
N ILE A 204 24.18 -8.92 3.07
CA ILE A 204 22.83 -8.40 2.80
C ILE A 204 22.14 -9.19 1.68
N ILE A 205 22.87 -9.53 0.60
CA ILE A 205 22.36 -10.35 -0.50
C ILE A 205 22.04 -11.76 0.00
N GLU A 206 22.90 -12.36 0.82
CA GLU A 206 22.64 -13.66 1.44
C GLU A 206 21.38 -13.66 2.31
N LEU A 207 21.19 -12.63 3.14
CA LEU A 207 19.97 -12.45 3.92
C LEU A 207 18.73 -12.35 3.02
N ALA A 208 18.82 -11.57 1.94
CA ALA A 208 17.73 -11.38 1.00
C ALA A 208 17.34 -12.71 0.31
N ASN A 209 18.34 -13.45 -0.16
CA ASN A 209 18.16 -14.78 -0.76
C ASN A 209 17.53 -15.77 0.23
N LYS A 210 18.02 -15.82 1.48
CA LYS A 210 17.46 -16.68 2.55
C LYS A 210 15.98 -16.40 2.81
N ASN A 211 15.54 -15.17 2.64
CA ASN A 211 14.15 -14.76 2.85
C ASN A 211 13.35 -14.63 1.55
N ASN A 212 13.90 -15.03 0.39
CA ASN A 212 13.25 -14.92 -0.90
C ASN A 212 12.73 -13.48 -1.18
N VAL A 213 13.58 -12.49 -0.96
CA VAL A 213 13.32 -11.08 -1.28
C VAL A 213 14.47 -10.48 -2.08
N LYS A 214 14.21 -9.36 -2.76
CA LYS A 214 15.27 -8.56 -3.40
C LYS A 214 16.12 -7.84 -2.35
N PRO A 215 17.43 -7.61 -2.62
CA PRO A 215 18.34 -6.95 -1.67
C PRO A 215 17.87 -5.58 -1.18
N TYR A 216 17.17 -4.81 -2.03
CA TYR A 216 16.64 -3.50 -1.64
C TYR A 216 15.71 -3.56 -0.41
N ILE A 217 15.02 -4.68 -0.18
CA ILE A 217 14.14 -4.87 0.99
C ILE A 217 14.96 -4.87 2.29
N CYS A 218 16.05 -5.64 2.31
CA CYS A 218 16.97 -5.70 3.45
C CYS A 218 17.66 -4.36 3.67
N ILE A 219 18.14 -3.73 2.59
CA ILE A 219 18.78 -2.41 2.63
C ILE A 219 17.82 -1.37 3.21
N GLY A 220 16.58 -1.31 2.71
CA GLY A 220 15.56 -0.38 3.17
C GLY A 220 15.29 -0.50 4.68
N ARG A 221 15.17 -1.73 5.19
CA ARG A 221 14.99 -2.00 6.62
C ARG A 221 16.20 -1.58 7.45
N LEU A 222 17.42 -1.96 7.03
CA LEU A 222 18.65 -1.59 7.73
C LEU A 222 18.87 -0.07 7.77
N MET A 223 18.53 0.64 6.69
CA MET A 223 18.57 2.11 6.64
C MET A 223 17.54 2.72 7.59
N LYS A 224 16.31 2.20 7.61
CA LYS A 224 15.24 2.70 8.49
C LYS A 224 15.56 2.48 9.97
N GLU A 225 16.22 1.37 10.30
CA GLU A 225 16.63 1.01 11.67
C GLU A 225 18.03 1.55 12.04
N ASN A 226 18.65 2.38 11.19
CA ASN A 226 19.95 3.05 11.39
C ASN A 226 21.17 2.13 11.53
N TYR A 227 21.12 0.90 11.02
CA TYR A 227 22.29 0.02 10.95
C TYR A 227 23.27 0.41 9.84
N ILE A 228 22.76 1.02 8.76
CA ILE A 228 23.56 1.53 7.65
C ILE A 228 23.12 2.94 7.26
N LYS A 229 24.01 3.72 6.64
CA LYS A 229 23.70 5.09 6.20
C LYS A 229 22.83 5.09 4.94
N TRP A 230 22.00 6.13 4.77
CA TRP A 230 21.08 6.25 3.63
C TRP A 230 21.76 6.29 2.25
N ASN A 231 23.05 6.63 2.19
CA ASN A 231 23.85 6.69 0.96
C ASN A 231 24.76 5.47 0.72
N GLN A 232 24.83 4.52 1.67
CA GLN A 232 25.83 3.45 1.62
C GLN A 232 25.59 2.47 0.47
N TYR A 233 24.33 2.07 0.24
CA TYR A 233 23.93 1.15 -0.83
C TYR A 233 22.76 1.68 -1.64
N SER A 234 22.66 3.01 -1.78
CA SER A 234 21.55 3.64 -2.51
C SER A 234 21.47 3.21 -3.98
N SER A 235 22.58 2.80 -4.60
CA SER A 235 22.64 2.25 -5.96
C SER A 235 21.99 0.87 -6.11
N TYR A 236 21.81 0.15 -4.99
CA TYR A 236 21.15 -1.16 -4.95
C TYR A 236 19.65 -1.03 -4.64
N ARG A 237 19.13 0.19 -4.56
CA ARG A 237 17.70 0.45 -4.42
C ARG A 237 17.12 0.79 -5.77
N GLU A 238 16.17 -0.03 -6.20
CA GLU A 238 15.42 0.18 -7.44
C GLU A 238 14.36 1.26 -7.23
N ARG A 239 14.04 1.99 -8.31
CA ARG A 239 12.92 2.92 -8.34
C ARG A 239 11.86 2.45 -9.33
N TYR A 240 10.60 2.52 -8.93
CA TYR A 240 9.44 2.29 -9.79
C TYR A 240 8.87 3.60 -10.30
N GLU A 241 8.61 3.65 -11.59
CA GLU A 241 8.00 4.78 -12.27
C GLU A 241 6.72 4.33 -12.96
N LEU A 242 5.67 5.14 -12.84
CA LEU A 242 4.43 4.93 -13.59
C LEU A 242 4.66 5.51 -14.98
N ILE A 243 4.71 4.66 -16.00
CA ILE A 243 4.74 5.12 -17.40
C ILE A 243 3.29 5.42 -17.79
N GLU A 244 3.00 6.68 -18.11
CA GLU A 244 1.72 7.07 -18.70
C GLU A 244 1.74 6.70 -20.19
N ASN A 245 0.72 5.96 -20.63
CA ASN A 245 0.40 5.82 -22.06
C ASN A 245 -0.54 6.94 -22.48
#